data_AF-A0A4Y2JXL3-F1
#
_entry.id   AF-A0A4Y2JXL3-F1
#
_cell.length_a   1.000
_cell.length_b   1.000
_cell.length_c   1.000
_cell.angle_alpha   90.00
_cell.angle_beta   90.00
_cell.angle_gamma   90.00
#
_symmetry.space_group_name_H-M   'P 1'
#
loop_
_entity.id
_entity.type
_entity.pdbx_description
1 polymer ?
#
loop_
_entity_poly.entity_id
_entity_poly.type
_entity_poly.pdbx_seq_one_letter_code
_entity_poly.pdbx_strand_id
1 'polypeptide(L)'
;MDQNASRKRGSGCRWTLTARQLASQLAGAAGRPIFRQTVPRRLREGGLFVRQPVLCVLLSPAHVTARLHWAREHHSWTPEQWGHVLFTVESGFNIQNDSRRAMIWREPGTRYRAPNTVERDHYRVADYLSGRE
;
A
#
# COMPACT_ATOMS: atom_id res chain seq x y z
N MET A 1 41.16 -3.66 -7.56
CA MET A 1 41.01 -5.03 -7.03
C MET A 1 41.12 -4.86 -5.53
N ASP A 2 40.07 -4.93 -4.72
CA ASP A 2 39.05 -5.96 -4.67
C ASP A 2 37.60 -5.47 -4.55
N GLN A 3 36.73 -6.33 -5.05
CA GLN A 3 35.29 -6.23 -5.07
C GLN A 3 34.68 -6.84 -3.81
N ASN A 4 33.42 -6.45 -3.55
CA ASN A 4 32.37 -7.31 -3.00
C ASN A 4 32.25 -7.42 -1.48
N ALA A 5 31.54 -6.45 -0.89
CA ALA A 5 30.72 -6.69 0.29
C ALA A 5 29.24 -6.48 -0.06
N SER A 6 28.68 -7.43 -0.81
CA SER A 6 27.23 -7.57 -0.99
C SER A 6 26.56 -7.79 0.37
N ARG A 7 26.06 -6.71 0.96
CA ARG A 7 25.18 -6.76 2.14
C ARG A 7 23.88 -7.42 1.72
N LYS A 8 23.79 -8.73 1.98
CA LYS A 8 22.57 -9.53 1.79
C LYS A 8 21.38 -8.79 2.40
N ARG A 9 20.46 -8.37 1.54
CA ARG A 9 19.12 -7.92 1.93
C ARG A 9 18.42 -9.13 2.52
N GLY A 10 18.45 -9.25 3.83
CA GLY A 10 17.68 -10.25 4.56
C GLY A 10 16.21 -10.04 4.26
N SER A 11 15.61 -11.03 3.61
CA SER A 11 14.17 -11.28 3.63
C SER A 11 13.72 -11.33 5.09
N GLY A 12 13.10 -10.26 5.59
CA GLY A 12 12.76 -10.17 7.01
C GLY A 12 11.70 -9.12 7.26
N CYS A 13 10.50 -9.59 7.60
CA CYS A 13 9.37 -8.84 8.16
C CYS A 13 8.65 -7.88 7.20
N ARG A 14 7.72 -8.44 6.43
CA ARG A 14 6.64 -7.70 5.76
C ARG A 14 5.75 -7.06 6.85
N TRP A 15 5.71 -5.74 6.97
CA TRP A 15 4.90 -4.97 7.97
C TRP A 15 3.36 -5.10 7.79
N THR A 16 2.92 -6.12 7.06
CA THR A 16 1.53 -6.40 6.69
C THR A 16 0.84 -7.39 7.64
N LEU A 17 1.56 -7.95 8.61
CA LEU A 17 0.95 -8.87 9.57
C LEU A 17 0.10 -8.11 10.58
N THR A 18 -1.17 -8.51 10.71
CA THR A 18 -2.03 -8.05 11.80
C THR A 18 -1.45 -8.47 13.14
N ALA A 19 -1.73 -7.73 14.21
CA ALA A 19 -1.27 -8.10 15.56
C ALA A 19 -1.70 -9.51 15.97
N ARG A 20 -2.84 -9.98 15.45
CA ARG A 20 -3.31 -11.36 15.64
C ARG A 20 -2.41 -12.38 14.94
N GLN A 21 -2.08 -12.16 13.67
CA GLN A 21 -1.18 -13.04 12.93
C GLN A 21 0.21 -13.09 13.59
N LEU A 22 0.71 -11.93 14.03
CA LEU A 22 1.97 -11.86 14.75
C LEU A 22 1.92 -12.59 16.10
N ALA A 23 0.81 -12.46 16.86
CA ALA A 23 0.61 -13.19 18.11
C ALA A 23 0.56 -14.71 17.87
N SER A 24 -0.13 -15.19 16.83
CA SER A 24 -0.19 -16.61 16.48
C SER A 24 1.20 -17.18 16.11
N GLN A 25 1.97 -16.45 15.29
CA GLN A 25 3.33 -16.88 14.92
C GLN A 25 4.26 -16.93 16.14
N LEU A 26 4.24 -15.89 16.97
CA LEU A 26 5.07 -15.83 18.16
C LEU A 26 4.65 -16.87 19.20
N ALA A 27 3.36 -17.18 19.34
CA ALA A 27 2.89 -18.23 20.25
C ALA A 27 3.36 -19.62 19.81
N GLY A 28 3.33 -19.90 18.50
CA GLY A 28 3.88 -21.13 17.93
C GLY A 28 5.39 -21.26 18.15
N ALA A 29 6.15 -20.18 17.92
CA ALA A 29 7.60 -20.19 18.12
C ALA A 29 8.01 -20.29 19.61
N ALA A 30 7.25 -19.66 20.52
CA ALA A 30 7.56 -19.65 21.94
C ALA A 30 7.01 -20.86 22.71
N GLY A 31 6.21 -21.73 22.06
CA GLY A 31 5.57 -22.88 22.70
C GLY A 31 4.58 -22.51 23.81
N ARG A 32 4.14 -21.24 23.88
CA ARG A 32 3.22 -20.75 24.92
C ARG A 32 2.22 -19.76 24.34
N PRO A 33 0.98 -19.70 24.88
CA PRO A 33 -0.01 -18.76 24.41
C PRO A 33 0.44 -17.32 24.69
N ILE A 34 0.25 -16.44 23.70
CA ILE A 34 0.47 -15.01 23.85
C ILE A 34 -0.88 -14.32 23.96
N PHE A 35 -1.05 -13.55 25.03
CA PHE A 35 -2.29 -12.81 25.22
C PHE A 35 -2.49 -11.76 24.13
N ARG A 36 -3.74 -11.58 23.68
CA ARG A 36 -4.14 -10.72 22.55
C ARG A 36 -3.59 -9.30 22.62
N GLN A 37 -3.47 -8.73 23.83
CA GLN A 37 -3.03 -7.35 24.02
C GLN A 37 -1.50 -7.19 24.09
N THR A 38 -0.76 -8.27 24.27
CA THR A 38 0.70 -8.23 24.43
C THR A 38 1.37 -7.62 23.20
N VAL A 39 1.01 -8.10 22.01
CA VAL A 39 1.61 -7.64 20.75
C VAL A 39 1.28 -6.17 20.46
N PRO A 40 0.01 -5.70 20.50
CA PRO A 40 -0.29 -4.28 20.35
C PRO A 40 0.40 -3.37 21.38
N ARG A 41 0.55 -3.83 22.63
CA ARG A 41 1.24 -3.07 23.68
C ARG A 41 2.72 -2.90 23.35
N ARG A 42 3.42 -3.99 23.03
CA ARG A 42 4.84 -3.97 22.66
C ARG A 42 5.11 -3.13 21.41
N LEU A 43 4.21 -3.19 20.42
CA LEU A 43 4.33 -2.36 19.22
C LEU A 43 4.20 -0.86 19.54
N ARG A 44 3.28 -0.48 20.43
CA ARG A 44 3.14 0.92 20.89
C ARG A 44 4.32 1.38 21.74
N GLU A 45 4.84 0.53 22.63
CA GLU A 45 6.07 0.80 23.38
C GLU A 45 7.24 1.09 22.43
N GLY A 46 7.29 0.42 21.27
CA GLY A 46 8.26 0.68 20.20
C GLY A 46 7.87 1.80 19.21
N GLY A 47 6.86 2.63 19.52
CA GLY A 47 6.46 3.76 18.68
C GLY A 47 5.66 3.43 17.41
N LEU A 48 5.21 2.17 17.25
CA LEU A 48 4.44 1.73 16.09
C LEU A 48 2.94 1.79 16.39
N PHE A 49 2.20 2.37 15.45
CA PHE A 49 0.76 2.52 15.55
C PHE A 49 0.05 1.90 14.36
N VAL A 50 -1.12 1.33 14.63
CA VAL A 50 -2.00 0.82 13.59
C VAL A 50 -2.54 1.98 12.75
N ARG A 51 -2.30 1.94 11.43
CA ARG A 51 -2.69 2.98 10.47
C ARG A 51 -3.12 2.35 9.15
N GLN A 52 -3.95 3.06 8.41
CA GLN A 52 -4.25 2.70 7.02
C GLN A 52 -3.03 3.07 6.15
N PRO A 53 -2.58 2.17 5.26
CA PRO A 53 -1.59 2.51 4.25
C PRO A 53 -2.18 3.50 3.25
N VAL A 54 -1.30 4.24 2.57
CA VAL A 54 -1.74 5.04 1.42
C VAL A 54 -1.90 4.12 0.22
N LEU A 55 -3.05 4.19 -0.45
CA LEU A 55 -3.24 3.55 -1.74
C LEU A 55 -2.68 4.48 -2.82
N CYS A 56 -1.64 4.04 -3.51
CA CYS A 56 -1.04 4.80 -4.60
C CYS A 56 -1.08 4.00 -5.90
N VAL A 57 -1.28 4.69 -6.99
CA VAL A 57 -0.98 4.20 -8.33
C VAL A 57 0.52 4.33 -8.52
N LEU A 58 1.23 3.22 -8.78
CA LEU A 58 2.63 3.32 -9.19
C LEU A 58 2.68 3.89 -10.60
N LEU A 59 3.36 5.01 -10.74
CA LEU A 59 3.62 5.61 -12.04
C LEU A 59 5.00 5.16 -12.51
N SER A 60 5.08 4.71 -13.77
CA SER A 60 6.36 4.53 -14.43
C SER A 60 7.07 5.89 -14.54
N PRO A 61 8.41 5.94 -14.61
CA PRO A 61 9.14 7.18 -14.84
C PRO A 61 8.65 7.95 -16.07
N ALA A 62 8.28 7.24 -17.15
CA ALA A 62 7.70 7.84 -18.35
C ALA A 62 6.36 8.52 -18.06
N HIS A 63 5.46 7.87 -17.30
CA HIS A 63 4.20 8.48 -16.89
C HIS A 63 4.40 9.70 -15.99
N VAL A 64 5.40 9.68 -15.10
CA VAL A 64 5.74 10.83 -14.26
C VAL A 64 6.15 12.02 -15.13
N THR A 65 7.07 11.82 -16.08
CA THR A 65 7.52 12.88 -16.99
C THR A 65 6.37 13.43 -17.83
N ALA A 66 5.56 12.56 -18.44
CA ALA A 66 4.43 12.98 -19.27
C ALA A 66 3.40 13.79 -18.48
N ARG A 67 3.04 13.34 -17.27
CA ARG A 67 2.10 14.06 -16.39
C ARG A 67 2.66 15.40 -15.94
N LEU A 68 3.94 15.47 -15.61
CA LEU A 68 4.58 16.72 -15.20
C LEU A 68 4.64 17.71 -16.36
N HIS A 69 4.97 17.26 -17.57
CA HIS A 69 4.97 18.09 -18.77
C HIS A 69 3.57 18.67 -19.02
N TRP A 70 2.56 17.79 -19.07
CA TRP A 70 1.18 18.20 -19.27
C TRP A 70 0.72 19.21 -18.22
N ALA A 71 1.01 18.96 -16.93
CA ALA A 71 0.66 19.88 -15.86
C ALA A 71 1.34 21.25 -16.00
N ARG A 72 2.59 21.30 -16.48
CA ARG A 72 3.31 22.56 -16.72
C ARG A 72 2.73 23.33 -17.91
N GLU A 73 2.40 22.66 -19.00
CA GLU A 73 1.79 23.30 -20.18
C GLU A 73 0.43 23.91 -19.84
N HIS A 74 -0.33 23.27 -18.95
CA HIS A 74 -1.70 23.66 -18.64
C HIS A 74 -1.81 24.41 -17.29
N HIS A 75 -0.69 24.72 -16.62
CA HIS A 75 -0.71 25.31 -15.27
C HIS A 75 -1.36 26.70 -15.22
N SER A 76 -1.28 27.46 -16.32
CA SER A 76 -1.77 28.84 -16.45
C SER A 76 -3.05 28.93 -17.28
N TRP A 77 -3.73 27.81 -17.54
CA TRP A 77 -4.96 27.81 -18.31
C TRP A 77 -6.09 28.52 -17.57
N THR A 78 -6.83 29.35 -18.30
CA THR A 78 -8.00 30.07 -17.78
C THR A 78 -9.24 29.18 -17.73
N PRO A 79 -10.28 29.53 -16.95
CA PRO A 79 -11.54 28.78 -16.92
C PRO A 79 -12.18 28.60 -18.30
N GLU A 80 -12.06 29.60 -19.18
CA GLU A 80 -12.59 29.54 -20.55
C GLU A 80 -11.85 28.47 -21.37
N GLN A 81 -10.53 28.35 -21.21
CA GLN A 81 -9.74 27.32 -21.87
C GLN A 81 -10.11 25.92 -21.37
N TRP A 82 -10.31 25.75 -20.07
CA TRP A 82 -10.84 24.50 -19.51
C TRP A 82 -12.24 24.15 -20.03
N GLY A 83 -13.06 25.16 -20.32
CA GLY A 83 -14.41 24.99 -20.88
C GLY A 83 -14.46 24.33 -22.26
N HIS A 84 -13.32 24.28 -22.97
CA HIS A 84 -13.22 23.61 -24.27
C HIS A 84 -12.78 22.13 -24.17
N VAL A 85 -12.47 21.63 -22.97
CA VAL A 85 -12.00 20.25 -22.76
C VAL A 85 -13.18 19.33 -22.41
N LEU A 86 -13.41 18.32 -23.25
CA LEU A 86 -14.33 17.23 -22.93
C LEU A 86 -13.57 16.07 -22.26
N PHE A 87 -13.87 15.81 -21.00
CA PHE A 87 -13.34 14.65 -20.28
C PHE A 87 -14.25 13.43 -20.49
N THR A 88 -13.66 12.32 -20.94
CA THR A 88 -14.34 11.02 -21.02
C THR A 88 -13.62 10.01 -20.12
N VAL A 89 -14.39 9.24 -19.34
CA VAL A 89 -13.85 8.19 -18.47
C VAL A 89 -14.87 7.08 -18.33
N GLU A 90 -14.38 5.85 -18.28
CA GLU A 90 -15.19 4.67 -17.93
C GLU A 90 -15.01 4.35 -16.45
N SER A 91 -16.11 4.16 -15.73
CA SER A 91 -16.09 3.77 -14.31
C SER A 91 -16.73 2.39 -14.14
N GLY A 92 -15.97 1.45 -13.59
CA GLY A 92 -16.52 0.17 -13.13
C GLY A 92 -17.15 0.30 -11.75
N PHE A 93 -18.39 -0.17 -11.59
CA PHE A 93 -19.07 -0.26 -10.30
C PHE A 93 -18.92 -1.66 -9.71
N ASN A 94 -18.58 -1.77 -8.43
CA ASN A 94 -18.50 -3.05 -7.73
C ASN A 94 -19.68 -3.20 -6.76
N ILE A 95 -20.50 -4.24 -6.95
CA ILE A 95 -21.67 -4.57 -6.11
C ILE A 95 -21.25 -5.26 -4.80
N GLN A 96 -20.08 -5.92 -4.78
CA GLN A 96 -19.53 -6.57 -3.59
C GLN A 96 -18.38 -5.74 -3.03
N ASN A 97 -18.68 -5.01 -1.95
CA ASN A 97 -17.67 -4.22 -1.26
C ASN A 97 -16.95 -5.06 -0.20
N ASP A 98 -15.93 -5.85 -0.58
CA ASP A 98 -14.95 -6.33 0.41
C ASP A 98 -13.99 -5.18 0.78
N SER A 99 -14.54 -4.16 1.45
CA SER A 99 -13.83 -2.99 2.00
C SER A 99 -12.96 -3.36 3.20
N ARG A 100 -12.31 -4.52 3.19
CA ARG A 100 -11.29 -4.87 4.19
C ARG A 100 -10.09 -3.96 3.98
N ARG A 101 -10.16 -2.79 4.60
CA ARG A 101 -9.06 -1.83 4.69
C ARG A 101 -7.90 -2.53 5.38
N ALA A 102 -6.88 -2.90 4.62
CA ALA A 102 -5.65 -3.43 5.19
C ALA A 102 -5.08 -2.41 6.17
N MET A 103 -4.66 -2.85 7.35
CA MET A 103 -4.04 -2.02 8.37
C MET A 103 -2.59 -2.44 8.54
N ILE A 104 -1.70 -1.47 8.65
CA ILE A 104 -0.26 -1.67 8.87
C ILE A 104 0.16 -1.03 10.18
N TRP A 105 1.22 -1.56 10.79
CA TRP A 105 1.88 -0.95 11.94
C TRP A 105 3.03 -0.07 11.45
N ARG A 106 2.98 1.23 11.74
CA ARG A 106 4.03 2.17 11.31
C ARG A 106 4.20 3.33 12.28
N GLU A 107 5.37 3.98 12.18
CA GLU A 107 5.70 5.19 12.92
C GLU A 107 4.85 6.39 12.45
N PRO A 108 4.56 7.36 13.33
CA PRO A 108 4.02 8.65 12.94
C PRO A 108 4.91 9.36 11.89
N GLY A 109 4.33 10.20 11.03
CA GLY A 109 5.09 10.96 10.02
C GLY A 109 5.59 10.16 8.80
N THR A 110 5.65 8.83 8.87
CA THR A 110 6.20 8.00 7.77
C THR A 110 5.21 7.66 6.66
N ARG A 111 4.14 8.46 6.49
CA ARG A 111 2.96 8.12 5.66
C ARG A 111 3.27 7.76 4.22
N TYR A 112 4.20 8.46 3.58
CA TYR A 112 4.52 8.30 2.16
C TYR A 112 5.82 7.53 1.92
N ARG A 113 6.39 6.89 2.95
CA ARG A 113 7.51 5.97 2.73
C ARG A 113 7.01 4.76 1.95
N ALA A 114 7.78 4.32 0.95
CA ALA A 114 7.48 3.15 0.13
C ALA A 114 6.92 1.92 0.89
N PRO A 115 7.48 1.48 2.05
CA PRO A 115 6.93 0.33 2.80
C PRO A 115 5.53 0.56 3.40
N ASN A 116 5.06 1.82 3.49
CA ASN A 116 3.76 2.20 4.04
C ASN A 116 2.71 2.51 2.97
N THR A 117 3.09 2.34 1.71
CA THR A 117 2.25 2.54 0.53
C THR A 117 1.88 1.18 -0.05
N VAL A 118 0.61 1.01 -0.37
CA VAL A 118 0.11 -0.16 -1.08
C VAL A 118 -0.21 0.27 -2.50
N GLU A 119 0.31 -0.47 -3.47
CA GLU A 119 -0.05 -0.27 -4.87
C GLU A 119 -1.53 -0.60 -5.06
N ARG A 120 -2.24 0.33 -5.69
CA ARG A 120 -3.60 0.10 -6.14
C ARG A 120 -3.50 -0.55 -7.51
N ASP A 121 -3.78 -1.86 -7.57
CA ASP A 121 -3.95 -2.58 -8.83
C ASP A 121 -5.02 -1.85 -9.66
N HIS A 122 -4.66 -1.43 -10.88
CA HIS A 122 -5.64 -0.98 -11.84
C HIS A 122 -6.37 -2.24 -12.30
N TYR A 123 -7.68 -2.31 -12.01
CA TYR A 123 -8.57 -3.42 -12.41
C TYR A 123 -8.37 -4.75 -11.66
N ARG A 124 -8.81 -4.83 -10.39
CA ARG A 124 -9.22 -6.14 -9.82
C ARG A 124 -10.59 -6.55 -10.37
N VAL A 125 -10.62 -7.00 -11.62
CA VAL A 125 -11.73 -7.78 -12.17
C VAL A 125 -11.15 -9.08 -12.70
N ALA A 126 -10.98 -10.07 -11.84
CA ALA A 126 -10.83 -11.48 -12.19
C ALA A 126 -10.74 -12.28 -10.89
N ASP A 127 -11.80 -13.05 -10.63
CA ASP A 127 -11.81 -14.36 -9.93
C ASP A 127 -13.26 -14.87 -9.75
N TYR A 128 -14.18 -14.51 -10.65
CA TYR A 128 -15.58 -15.00 -10.62
C TYR A 128 -15.86 -16.17 -11.57
N LEU A 129 -14.85 -16.77 -12.21
CA LEU A 129 -15.04 -17.88 -13.14
C LEU A 129 -14.01 -19.02 -12.94
N SER A 130 -13.85 -19.50 -11.71
CA SER A 130 -13.28 -20.83 -11.45
C SER A 130 -14.17 -21.59 -10.47
N GLY A 131 -15.21 -22.25 -10.97
CA GLY A 131 -16.14 -22.99 -10.12
C GLY A 131 -17.41 -23.47 -10.82
N ARG A 132 -17.27 -24.05 -12.00
CA ARG A 132 -18.25 -24.98 -12.57
C ARG A 132 -17.51 -25.98 -13.44
N GLU A 133 -17.15 -27.10 -12.86
CA GLU A 133 -17.29 -28.45 -13.44
C GLU A 133 -17.64 -29.41 -12.32
#